data_AF-I9C0I8-F1
#
_entry.id   AF-I9C0I8-F1
#
_cell.length_a   1.000
_cell.length_b   1.000
_cell.length_c   1.000
_cell.angle_alpha   90.00
_cell.angle_beta   90.00
_cell.angle_gamma   90.00
#
_symmetry.space_group_name_H-M   'P 1'
#
loop_
_entity.id
_entity.type
_entity.pdbx_description
1 polymer ?
#
loop_
_entity_poly.entity_id
_entity_poly.type
_entity_poly.pdbx_seq_one_letter_code
_entity_poly.pdbx_strand_id
1 'polypeptide(L)' 'MLADWGVSIRRACKVLTVDTSSYHYKSHRTDPALLKKRVKEICETHVRYGYRRVYYILRRDGWLVNMKKVYRLYREL' A
#
# COMPACT_ATOMS: atom_id res chain seq x y z
N MET A 1 7.67 -21.78 12.47
CA MET A 1 7.08 -21.47 13.79
C MET A 1 5.76 -22.16 14.11
N LEU A 2 5.04 -22.78 13.16
CA LEU A 2 3.83 -23.59 13.47
C LEU A 2 3.90 -25.05 13.00
N ALA A 3 4.91 -25.41 12.21
CA ALA A 3 5.18 -26.80 11.84
C ALA A 3 6.03 -27.52 12.90
N ASP A 4 7.01 -26.85 13.51
CA ASP A 4 7.94 -27.44 14.50
C ASP A 4 7.30 -27.91 15.82
N TRP A 5 6.20 -27.28 16.26
CA TRP A 5 5.66 -27.48 17.62
C TRP A 5 4.29 -28.18 17.65
N GLY A 6 3.72 -28.56 16.50
CA GLY A 6 2.43 -29.27 16.44
C GLY A 6 1.21 -28.49 16.95
N VAL A 7 1.33 -27.17 17.12
CA VAL A 7 0.26 -26.31 17.68
C VAL A 7 -0.52 -25.63 16.55
N SER A 8 -1.86 -25.64 16.65
CA SER A 8 -2.72 -24.89 15.71
C SER A 8 -2.52 -23.37 15.83
N ILE A 9 -2.60 -22.65 14.71
CA ILE A 9 -2.52 -21.17 14.66
C ILE A 9 -3.47 -20.52 15.67
N ARG A 10 -4.71 -21.03 15.78
CA ARG A 10 -5.70 -20.52 16.74
C ARG A 10 -5.22 -20.61 18.19
N ARG A 11 -4.62 -21.75 18.56
CA ARG A 11 -4.11 -21.98 19.92
C ARG A 11 -2.89 -21.09 20.21
N ALA A 12 -1.99 -20.94 19.25
CA ALA A 12 -0.85 -20.03 19.37
C ALA A 12 -1.29 -18.56 19.51
N CYS A 13 -2.20 -18.09 18.65
CA CYS A 13 -2.75 -16.72 18.72
C CYS A 13 -3.50 -16.46 20.04
N LYS A 14 -4.25 -17.44 20.57
CA LYS A 14 -4.93 -17.32 21.86
C LYS A 14 -3.96 -17.15 23.03
N VAL A 15 -2.86 -17.92 23.05
CA VAL A 15 -1.82 -17.81 24.09
C VAL A 15 -1.08 -16.48 24.00
N LEU A 16 -0.78 -16.04 22.78
CA LEU A 16 -0.09 -14.78 22.51
C LEU A 16 -1.00 -13.54 22.63
N THR A 17 -2.30 -13.72 22.93
CA THR A 17 -3.29 -12.64 22.99
C THR A 17 -3.36 -11.75 21.74
N VAL A 18 -3.05 -12.33 20.58
CA VAL A 18 -3.16 -11.65 19.28
C VAL A 18 -4.33 -12.20 18.50
N ASP A 19 -5.00 -11.33 17.75
CA ASP A 19 -6.08 -11.78 16.88
C ASP A 19 -5.54 -12.61 15.70
N THR A 20 -6.30 -13.64 15.31
CA THR A 20 -5.92 -14.51 14.19
C THR A 20 -5.90 -13.77 12.85
N SER A 21 -6.74 -12.74 12.66
CA SER A 21 -6.72 -11.92 11.44
C SER A 21 -5.42 -11.15 11.29
N SER A 22 -4.85 -10.66 12.39
CA SER A 22 -3.53 -10.00 12.40
C SER A 22 -2.41 -10.97 12.03
N TYR A 23 -2.50 -12.24 12.47
CA TYR A 23 -1.54 -13.27 12.07
C TYR A 23 -1.64 -13.61 10.56
N HIS A 24 -2.85 -13.66 10.02
CA HIS A 24 -3.08 -13.91 8.59
C HIS A 24 -2.82 -12.69 7.71
N TYR A 25 -2.80 -11.49 8.28
CA TYR A 25 -2.62 -10.26 7.54
C TYR A 25 -1.23 -10.21 6.89
N LYS A 26 -1.21 -10.24 5.55
CA LYS A 26 -0.02 -9.94 4.75
C LYS A 26 -0.12 -8.54 4.19
N SER A 27 0.81 -7.67 4.56
CA SER A 27 0.86 -6.33 3.99
C SER A 27 1.18 -6.40 2.50
N HIS A 28 0.26 -5.96 1.65
CA HIS A 28 0.52 -5.82 0.22
C HIS A 28 1.20 -4.47 -0.03
N ARG A 29 2.52 -4.43 0.14
CA ARG A 29 3.31 -3.24 -0.20
C ARG A 29 3.59 -3.26 -1.70
N THR A 30 2.73 -2.63 -2.50
CA THR A 30 3.08 -2.28 -3.88
C THR A 30 4.30 -1.36 -3.83
N ASP A 31 5.35 -1.69 -4.57
CA ASP A 31 6.62 -0.96 -4.61
C ASP A 31 6.40 0.56 -4.71
N PRO A 32 6.68 1.31 -3.63
CA PRO A 32 6.38 2.73 -3.57
C PRO A 32 7.30 3.55 -4.48
N ALA A 33 8.46 3.02 -4.87
CA ALA A 33 9.46 3.74 -5.65
C ALA A 33 8.99 4.06 -7.07
N LEU A 34 8.46 3.07 -7.80
CA LEU A 34 7.98 3.26 -9.17
C LEU A 34 6.78 4.22 -9.20
N LEU A 35 5.85 4.05 -8.25
CA LEU A 35 4.71 4.95 -8.13
C LEU A 35 5.13 6.38 -7.80
N LYS A 36 6.10 6.56 -6.89
CA LYS A 36 6.61 7.89 -6.52
C LYS A 36 7.30 8.56 -7.71
N LYS A 37 8.10 7.82 -8.48
CA LYS A 37 8.74 8.32 -9.70
C LYS A 37 7.70 8.77 -10.73
N ARG A 38 6.68 7.96 -10.98
CA ARG A 38 5.61 8.30 -11.93
C ARG A 38 4.80 9.52 -11.51
N VAL A 39 4.46 9.63 -10.23
CA VAL A 39 3.80 10.82 -9.68
C VAL A 39 4.67 12.06 -9.89
N LYS A 40 5.98 11.97 -9.63
CA LYS A 40 6.93 13.07 -9.83
C LYS A 40 6.97 13.52 -11.29
N GLU A 41 7.07 12.59 -12.23
CA GLU A 41 7.04 12.89 -13.68
C GLU A 41 5.77 13.64 -14.10
N ILE A 42 4.59 13.23 -13.58
CA ILE A 42 3.31 13.90 -13.87
C ILE A 42 3.30 15.32 -13.29
N CYS A 43 3.79 15.50 -12.06
CA CYS A 43 3.87 16.81 -11.43
C CYS A 43 4.84 17.76 -12.16
N GLU A 44 5.98 17.25 -12.64
CA GLU A 44 6.95 18.02 -13.43
C GLU A 44 6.38 18.41 -14.81
N THR A 45 5.67 17.49 -15.47
CA THR A 45 5.05 17.75 -16.78
C THR A 45 3.85 18.69 -16.67
N HIS A 46 3.10 18.63 -15.56
CA HIS A 46 1.86 19.37 -15.37
C HIS A 46 1.80 20.07 -14.00
N VAL A 47 2.56 21.15 -13.85
CA VAL A 47 2.70 21.91 -12.58
C VAL A 47 1.37 22.40 -11.98
N ARG A 48 0.36 22.70 -12.80
CA ARG A 48 -0.96 23.17 -12.32
C ARG A 48 -1.88 22.04 -11.80
N TYR A 49 -1.49 20.77 -11.96
CA TYR A 49 -2.36 19.65 -11.60
C TYR A 49 -2.28 19.36 -10.10
N GLY A 50 -3.43 19.48 -9.42
CA GLY A 50 -3.56 18.95 -8.07
C GLY A 50 -3.66 17.41 -8.04
N TYR A 51 -3.49 16.83 -6.85
CA TYR A 51 -3.47 15.37 -6.63
C TYR A 51 -4.63 14.59 -7.25
N ARG A 52 -5.83 15.19 -7.37
CA ARG A 52 -6.99 14.56 -8.02
C ARG A 52 -6.77 14.33 -9.51
N ARG A 53 -6.16 15.28 -10.23
CA ARG A 53 -5.83 15.14 -11.65
C ARG A 53 -4.72 14.11 -11.85
N VAL A 54 -3.70 14.15 -11.00
CA VAL A 54 -2.63 13.14 -10.97
C VAL A 54 -3.19 11.73 -10.76
N TYR A 55 -4.14 11.57 -9.84
CA TYR A 55 -4.84 10.30 -9.61
C TYR A 55 -5.56 9.78 -10.87
N TYR A 56 -6.27 10.65 -11.61
CA TYR A 56 -6.95 10.24 -12.84
C TYR A 56 -5.98 9.81 -13.94
N ILE A 57 -4.84 10.49 -14.08
CA ILE A 57 -3.79 10.12 -15.04
C ILE A 57 -3.20 8.76 -14.67
N LEU A 58 -2.86 8.55 -13.41
CA LEU A 58 -2.38 7.26 -12.91
C LEU A 58 -3.37 6.12 -13.21
N ARG A 59 -4.68 6.36 -13.06
CA ARG A 59 -5.71 5.36 -13.38
C ARG A 59 -5.80 5.07 -14.87
N ARG A 60 -5.60 6.09 -15.74
CA ARG A 60 -5.51 5.89 -17.20
C ARG A 60 -4.26 5.12 -17.59
N ASP A 61 -3.14 5.35 -16.91
CA ASP A 61 -1.88 4.61 -17.07
C ASP A 61 -1.96 3.17 -16.50
N GLY A 62 -3.13 2.70 -16.04
CA GLY A 62 -3.34 1.34 -15.54
C GLY A 62 -3.00 1.12 -14.07
N TRP A 63 -2.65 2.17 -13.32
CA TRP A 63 -2.29 2.03 -11.92
C TRP A 63 -3.52 1.82 -11.03
N LEU A 64 -3.56 0.68 -10.34
CA LEU A 64 -4.56 0.36 -9.32
C LEU A 64 -4.19 0.97 -7.96
N VAL A 65 -4.10 2.30 -7.90
CA VAL A 65 -3.77 3.04 -6.68
C VAL A 65 -5.01 3.64 -6.04
N ASN A 66 -4.99 3.77 -4.71
CA ASN A 66 -6.03 4.48 -3.96
C ASN A 66 -5.74 6.00 -4.00
N MET A 67 -6.78 6.82 -4.16
CA MET A 67 -6.68 8.29 -4.12
C MET A 67 -6.01 8.80 -2.83
N LYS A 68 -6.25 8.15 -1.68
CA LYS A 68 -5.59 8.50 -0.41
C LYS A 68 -4.07 8.30 -0.47
N LYS A 69 -3.60 7.28 -1.19
CA LYS A 69 -2.16 6.99 -1.36
C LYS A 69 -1.51 8.05 -2.26
N VAL A 70 -2.17 8.45 -3.34
CA VAL A 70 -1.70 9.53 -4.21
C VAL A 70 -1.63 10.86 -3.46
N TYR A 71 -2.62 11.19 -2.65
CA TYR A 71 -2.60 12.39 -1.81
C TYR A 71 -1.43 12.41 -0.81
N ARG A 72 -1.14 11.28 -0.14
CA ARG A 72 0.02 11.17 0.75
C ARG A 72 1.33 11.38 0.01
N LEU A 73 1.51 10.69 -1.12
CA LEU A 73 2.71 10.84 -1.96
C LEU A 73 2.87 12.27 -2.49
N TYR A 74 1.77 12.92 -2.87
CA TYR A 74 1.77 14.31 -3.34
C TYR A 74 2.16 15.30 -2.24
N ARG A 75 1.85 15.02 -0.97
CA ARG A 75 2.27 15.83 0.19
C ARG A 75 3.71 15.62 0.61
N GLU A 76 4.28 14.46 0.29
CA GLU A 76 5.67 14.07 0.59
C GLU A 76 6.65 14.42 -0.54
N LEU A 77 6.12 14.86 -1.69
CA LEU A 77 6.84 15.40 -2.83
C LEU A 77 7.10 16.89 -2.63
#